data_AF-A0A7J8EYI0-F1
#
_entry.id   AF-A0A7J8EYI0-F1
#
_cell.length_a   1.000
_cell.length_b   1.000
_cell.length_c   1.000
_cell.angle_alpha   90.00
_cell.angle_beta   90.00
_cell.angle_gamma   90.00
#
_symmetry.space_group_name_H-M   'P 1'
#
loop_
_entity.id
_entity.type
_entity.pdbx_description
1 polymer ?
#
loop_
_entity_poly.entity_id
_entity_poly.type
_entity_poly.pdbx_seq_one_letter_code
_entity_poly.pdbx_strand_id
1 'polypeptide(L)'
;MEAVLNELVSADDLLKFEKKFKSEKAAGSVSKSTQFEYAWCLVRSKYNDDIRKGIALLEELLPIGSKEEQRDYVFYLAVGNYRLKMDWWVWPLLEAWPWAWQD
;
A
#
# COMPACT_ATOMS: atom_id res chain seq x y z
N MET A 1 4.75 -14.02 -12.55
CA MET A 1 4.89 -12.65 -12.01
C MET A 1 3.55 -12.02 -11.63
N GLU A 2 2.42 -12.49 -12.16
CA GLU A 2 1.07 -12.01 -11.78
C GLU A 2 0.55 -12.49 -10.42
N ALA A 3 1.08 -13.60 -9.88
CA ALA A 3 0.64 -14.14 -8.58
C ALA A 3 0.89 -13.19 -7.39
N VAL A 4 1.96 -12.39 -7.44
CA VAL A 4 2.30 -11.42 -6.37
C VAL A 4 1.33 -10.23 -6.36
N LEU A 5 0.71 -9.91 -7.50
CA LEU A 5 -0.28 -8.83 -7.62
C LEU A 5 -1.68 -9.27 -7.18
N ASN A 6 -1.96 -10.58 -7.19
CA ASN A 6 -3.30 -11.13 -6.94
C ASN A 6 -3.44 -11.88 -5.61
N GLU A 7 -2.33 -12.18 -4.91
CA GLU A 7 -2.39 -12.50 -3.48
C GLU A 7 -2.76 -11.23 -2.71
N LEU A 8 -4.06 -11.00 -2.59
CA LEU A 8 -4.63 -10.12 -1.60
C LEU A 8 -4.14 -10.59 -0.23
N VAL A 9 -3.52 -9.69 0.53
CA VAL A 9 -3.21 -9.96 1.93
C VAL A 9 -4.52 -10.25 2.65
N SER A 10 -4.58 -11.37 3.37
CA SER A 10 -5.72 -11.74 4.20
C SER A 10 -6.04 -10.59 5.15
N ALA A 11 -7.33 -10.27 5.29
CA ALA A 11 -7.76 -9.18 6.18
C ALA A 11 -7.28 -9.37 7.63
N ASP A 12 -7.13 -10.62 8.07
CA ASP A 12 -6.58 -10.99 9.38
C ASP A 12 -5.13 -10.54 9.57
N ASP A 13 -4.27 -10.75 8.56
CA ASP A 13 -2.87 -10.30 8.59
C ASP A 13 -2.80 -8.77 8.60
N LEU A 14 -3.61 -8.09 7.77
CA LEU A 14 -3.69 -6.63 7.76
C LEU A 14 -4.04 -6.09 9.16
N LEU A 15 -5.05 -6.66 9.81
CA LEU A 15 -5.47 -6.26 11.16
C LEU A 15 -4.38 -6.51 12.20
N LYS A 16 -3.66 -7.63 12.09
CA LYS A 16 -2.54 -7.96 12.98
C LYS A 16 -1.43 -6.92 12.90
N PHE A 17 -0.99 -6.57 11.69
CA PHE A 17 0.06 -5.57 11.49
C PHE A 17 -0.42 -4.16 11.84
N GLU A 18 -1.69 -3.83 11.56
CA GLU A 18 -2.26 -2.55 11.97
C GLU A 18 -2.29 -2.40 13.49
N LYS A 19 -2.70 -3.45 14.21
CA LYS A 19 -2.74 -3.42 15.67
C LYS A 19 -1.33 -3.25 16.25
N LYS A 20 -0.33 -3.91 15.68
CA LYS A 20 1.08 -3.78 16.06
C LYS A 20 1.57 -2.35 15.83
N PHE A 21 1.33 -1.80 14.64
CA PHE A 21 1.68 -0.43 14.28
C PHE A 21 1.02 0.61 15.20
N LYS A 22 -0.28 0.48 15.47
CA LYS A 22 -1.02 1.37 16.40
C LYS A 22 -0.47 1.29 17.83
N SER A 23 -0.13 0.08 18.28
CA SER A 23 0.44 -0.13 19.62
C SER A 23 1.81 0.53 19.76
N GLU A 24 2.70 0.35 18.79
CA GLU A 24 4.01 1.02 18.79
C GLU A 24 3.88 2.55 18.64
N LYS A 25 2.96 3.01 17.78
CA LYS A 25 2.69 4.44 17.62
C LYS A 25 2.18 5.06 18.93
N ALA A 26 1.35 4.34 19.69
CA ALA A 26 0.90 4.77 21.01
C ALA A 26 2.03 4.73 22.06
N ALA A 27 3.00 3.83 21.90
CA ALA A 27 4.21 3.76 22.73
C ALA A 27 5.23 4.87 22.40
N GLY A 28 5.02 5.66 21.33
CA GLY A 28 5.79 6.85 21.00
C GLY A 28 6.89 6.66 19.95
N SER A 29 7.17 5.42 19.53
CA SER A 29 8.12 5.14 18.45
C SER A 29 7.73 3.86 17.72
N VAL A 30 7.71 3.92 16.39
CA VAL A 30 7.42 2.77 15.53
C VAL A 30 8.71 2.23 14.96
N SER A 31 8.91 0.92 15.06
CA SER A 31 10.07 0.26 14.47
C SER A 31 10.00 0.31 12.94
N LYS A 32 11.12 0.61 12.26
CA LYS A 32 11.21 0.64 10.79
C LYS A 32 10.61 -0.62 10.14
N SER A 33 10.92 -1.79 10.71
CA SER A 33 10.39 -3.07 10.24
C SER A 33 8.87 -3.15 10.36
N THR A 34 8.27 -2.67 11.46
CA THR A 34 6.81 -2.72 11.65
C THR A 34 6.09 -1.71 10.78
N GLN A 35 6.66 -0.52 10.57
CA GLN A 35 6.15 0.44 9.59
C GLN A 35 6.20 -0.14 8.17
N PHE A 36 7.29 -0.82 7.82
CA PHE A 36 7.44 -1.48 6.52
C PHE A 36 6.44 -2.63 6.34
N GLU A 37 6.30 -3.53 7.33
CA GLU A 37 5.35 -4.64 7.32
C GLU A 37 3.91 -4.13 7.12
N TYR A 38 3.52 -3.07 7.84
CA TYR A 38 2.19 -2.48 7.71
C TYR A 38 2.00 -1.82 6.34
N ALA A 39 2.99 -1.04 5.88
CA ALA A 39 2.94 -0.41 4.58
C ALA A 39 2.83 -1.45 3.45
N TRP A 40 3.61 -2.53 3.52
CA TRP A 40 3.58 -3.64 2.57
C TRP A 40 2.20 -4.27 2.42
N CYS A 41 1.51 -4.52 3.54
CA CYS A 41 0.13 -5.03 3.52
C CYS A 41 -0.85 -4.02 2.91
N LEU A 42 -0.69 -2.73 3.21
CA LEU A 42 -1.51 -1.66 2.67
C LEU A 42 -1.35 -1.51 1.14
N VAL A 43 -0.12 -1.57 0.62
CA VAL A 43 0.15 -1.49 -0.83
C VAL A 43 -0.46 -2.67 -1.59
N ARG A 44 -0.78 -3.78 -0.90
CA ARG A 44 -1.43 -4.99 -1.44
C ARG A 44 -2.94 -5.06 -1.12
N SER A 45 -3.50 -4.05 -0.46
CA SER A 45 -4.94 -3.98 -0.14
C SER A 45 -5.79 -3.78 -1.40
N LYS A 46 -7.09 -4.05 -1.30
CA LYS A 46 -8.07 -3.79 -2.36
C LYS A 46 -8.47 -2.32 -2.45
N TYR A 47 -8.29 -1.55 -1.38
CA TYR A 47 -8.74 -0.16 -1.29
C TYR A 47 -7.65 0.83 -1.72
N ASN A 48 -8.01 1.80 -2.55
CA ASN A 48 -7.06 2.82 -3.01
C ASN A 48 -6.56 3.71 -1.87
N ASP A 49 -7.40 4.01 -0.88
CA ASP A 49 -6.98 4.73 0.34
C ASP A 49 -5.89 3.99 1.11
N ASP A 50 -6.02 2.66 1.26
CA ASP A 50 -4.99 1.85 1.89
C ASP A 50 -3.69 1.92 1.09
N ILE A 51 -3.75 1.77 -0.23
CA ILE A 51 -2.56 1.82 -1.09
C ILE A 51 -1.88 3.19 -0.99
N ARG A 52 -2.64 4.30 -1.00
CA ARG A 52 -2.10 5.66 -0.79
C ARG A 52 -1.41 5.79 0.56
N LYS A 53 -2.02 5.26 1.62
CA LYS A 53 -1.43 5.26 2.96
C LYS A 53 -0.14 4.43 3.01
N GLY A 54 -0.12 3.27 2.36
CA GLY A 54 1.06 2.41 2.26
C GLY A 54 2.22 3.11 1.53
N ILE A 55 1.94 3.83 0.45
CA ILE A 55 2.91 4.65 -0.28
C ILE A 55 3.50 5.72 0.64
N ALA A 56 2.65 6.50 1.32
CA ALA A 56 3.13 7.55 2.23
C ALA A 56 4.07 6.99 3.32
N LEU A 57 3.71 5.85 3.92
CA LEU A 57 4.55 5.20 4.94
C LEU A 57 5.91 4.71 4.39
N LEU A 58 5.96 4.27 3.12
CA LEU A 58 7.20 3.88 2.45
C LEU A 58 8.07 5.09 2.11
N GLU A 59 7.48 6.21 1.71
CA GLU A 59 8.21 7.47 1.47
C GLU A 59 8.85 8.00 2.75
N GLU A 60 8.16 7.88 3.89
CA GLU A 60 8.71 8.22 5.21
C GLU A 60 9.91 7.33 5.59
N LEU A 61 9.90 6.05 5.19
CA LEU A 61 11.00 5.11 5.46
C LEU A 61 12.20 5.29 4.51
N LEU A 62 11.98 5.78 3.30
CA LEU A 62 12.99 5.96 2.26
C LEU A 62 14.26 6.71 2.73
N PRO A 63 14.17 7.87 3.39
CA PRO A 63 15.35 8.60 3.86
C PRO A 63 16.04 7.96 5.09
N ILE A 64 15.36 7.06 5.80
CA ILE A 64 15.82 6.43 7.06
C ILE A 64 16.38 5.01 6.83
N GLY A 65 16.08 4.42 5.67
CA GLY A 65 16.53 3.09 5.27
C GLY A 65 17.99 3.03 4.82
N SER A 66 18.59 1.86 4.99
CA SER A 66 19.90 1.52 4.39
C SER A 66 19.76 1.33 2.88
N LYS A 67 20.88 1.34 2.13
CA LYS A 67 20.86 1.18 0.66
C LYS A 67 20.12 -0.09 0.19
N GLU A 68 20.21 -1.17 0.97
CA GLU A 68 19.50 -2.43 0.68
C GLU A 68 18.00 -2.26 0.89
N GLU A 69 17.58 -1.75 2.05
CA GLU A 69 16.17 -1.50 2.40
C GLU A 69 15.51 -0.51 1.42
N GLN A 70 16.25 0.53 0.99
CA GLN A 70 15.77 1.50 0.00
C GLN A 70 15.37 0.84 -1.32
N ARG A 71 16.06 -0.23 -1.74
CA ARG A 71 15.69 -0.96 -2.97
C ARG A 71 14.32 -1.61 -2.82
N ASP A 72 14.05 -2.21 -1.66
CA ASP A 72 12.74 -2.81 -1.36
C ASP A 72 11.65 -1.73 -1.28
N TYR A 73 11.95 -0.59 -0.65
CA TYR A 73 10.98 0.52 -0.54
C TYR A 73 10.61 1.08 -1.90
N VAL A 74 11.60 1.34 -2.77
CA VAL A 74 11.36 1.81 -4.15
C VAL A 74 10.56 0.79 -4.96
N PHE A 75 10.84 -0.51 -4.78
CA PHE A 75 10.09 -1.56 -5.45
C PHE A 75 8.61 -1.53 -5.06
N TYR A 76 8.29 -1.46 -3.77
CA TYR A 76 6.91 -1.40 -3.31
C TYR A 76 6.22 -0.06 -3.60
N LEU A 77 6.97 1.05 -3.61
CA LEU A 77 6.46 2.34 -4.09
C LEU A 77 6.02 2.27 -5.55
N ALA A 78 6.81 1.62 -6.41
CA ALA A 78 6.46 1.43 -7.81
C ALA A 78 5.20 0.55 -7.97
N VAL A 79 5.09 -0.53 -7.18
CA VAL A 79 3.90 -1.39 -7.16
C VAL A 79 2.66 -0.61 -6.72
N GLY A 80 2.75 0.17 -5.64
CA GLY A 80 1.64 1.00 -5.16
C GLY A 80 1.19 2.03 -6.18
N ASN A 81 2.14 2.74 -6.77
CA ASN A 81 1.87 3.74 -7.81
C ASN A 81 1.28 3.10 -9.07
N TYR A 82 1.72 1.91 -9.47
CA TYR A 82 1.14 1.18 -10.59
C TYR A 82 -0.32 0.81 -10.33
N ARG A 83 -0.63 0.30 -9.13
CA ARG A 83 -2.00 -0.05 -8.73
C ARG A 83 -2.91 1.19 -8.63
N LEU A 84 -2.42 2.30 -8.09
CA LEU A 84 -3.18 3.56 -8.02
C LEU A 84 -3.37 4.24 -9.38
N LYS A 85 -2.39 4.14 -10.29
CA LYS A 85 -2.55 4.65 -11.66
C LYS A 85 -3.67 3.92 -12.39
N MET A 86 -3.95 2.67 -12.06
CA MET A 86 -5.09 1.96 -12.63
C MET A 86 -6.44 2.58 -12.26
N ASP A 87 -6.51 3.31 -11.13
CA ASP A 87 -7.74 3.97 -10.68
C ASP A 87 -7.96 5.36 -11.31
N TRP A 88 -6.87 6.13 -11.50
CA TRP A 88 -6.96 7.51 -11.99
C TRP A 88 -7.33 7.65 -13.46
N TRP A 89 -7.10 6.62 -14.28
CA TRP A 89 -7.53 6.65 -15.68
C TRP A 89 -8.98 6.20 -15.84
N VAL A 90 -9.50 5.37 -14.93
CA VAL A 90 -10.83 4.80 -15.07
C VAL A 90 -11.89 5.71 -14.44
N TRP A 91 -11.57 6.47 -13.39
CA TRP A 91 -12.55 7.35 -12.73
C TRP A 91 -13.12 8.45 -13.64
N PRO A 92 -12.31 9.21 -14.41
CA PRO A 92 -12.85 10.17 -15.38
C PRO A 92 -13.60 9.47 -16.53
N LEU A 93 -13.22 8.24 -16.88
CA LEU A 93 -13.89 7.44 -17.92
C LEU A 93 -15.22 6.83 -17.44
N LEU A 94 -15.33 6.48 -16.16
CA LEU A 94 -16.54 6.00 -15.49
C LEU A 94 -17.58 7.11 -15.29
N GLU A 95 -17.13 8.31 -14.89
CA GLU A 95 -18.01 9.49 -14.83
C GLU A 95 -18.38 10.01 -16.22
N ALA A 96 -17.49 9.89 -17.21
CA ALA A 96 -17.78 10.30 -18.58
C ALA A 96 -18.72 9.35 -19.33
N TRP A 97 -18.78 8.06 -18.97
CA TRP A 97 -19.66 7.08 -19.62
C TRP A 97 -20.37 6.11 -18.66
N PRO A 98 -21.45 6.59 -17.99
CA PRO A 98 -22.30 5.76 -17.13
C PRO A 98 -23.01 4.60 -17.84
N TRP A 99 -23.12 4.63 -19.17
CA TRP A 99 -23.79 3.60 -19.98
C TRP A 99 -22.92 2.37 -20.26
N ALA A 100 -21.61 2.45 -20.07
CA ALA A 100 -20.69 1.35 -20.39
C ALA A 100 -20.73 0.18 -19.37
N TRP A 101 -21.46 0.36 -18.27
CA TRP A 101 -21.62 -0.62 -17.18
C TRP A 101 -23.08 -0.97 -16.91
N GLN A 102 -23.96 -0.67 -17.86
CA GLN A 102 -25.32 -1.17 -17.88
C GLN A 102 -25.34 -2.41 -18.78
N ASP A 103 -25.00 -3.55 -18.20
CA ASP A 103 -25.45 -4.88 -18.64
C ASP A 103 -25.63 -5.78 -17.41
#